data_AF-A0A1X2GIJ6-F1
#
_entry.id   AF-A0A1X2GIJ6-F1
#
_cell.length_a   1.000
_cell.length_b   1.000
_cell.length_c   1.000
_cell.angle_alpha   90.00
_cell.angle_beta   90.00
_cell.angle_gamma   90.00
#
_symmetry.space_group_name_H-M   'P 1'
#
loop_
_entity.id
_entity.type
_entity.pdbx_description
1 polymer ?
#
loop_
_entity_poly.entity_id
_entity_poly.type
_entity_poly.pdbx_seq_one_letter_code
_entity_poly.pdbx_strand_id
1 'polypeptide(L)'
;MNESDKDKSDGTPSPASNNPKRQSLLLPSSRRATMLLRTIDHSQPPVDDPANPPELNVQRRQEYERVQKLNRTMETVIQNFESIATRIKVDCFSKDRYQGEKDSPLL
;
A
#
# COMPACT_ATOMS: atom_id res chain seq x y z
N MET A 1 -43.33 32.50 44.14
CA MET A 1 -42.30 33.21 44.91
C MET A 1 -41.55 32.19 45.75
N ASN A 2 -40.23 32.37 45.86
CA ASN A 2 -39.18 31.52 46.47
C ASN A 2 -38.69 30.40 45.54
N GLU A 3 -37.39 30.17 45.28
CA GLU A 3 -36.14 30.84 45.64
C GLU A 3 -35.00 30.13 44.88
N SER A 4 -33.80 30.72 44.88
CA SER A 4 -32.47 30.09 44.70
C SER A 4 -31.84 30.13 43.31
N ASP A 5 -31.25 31.30 43.03
CA ASP A 5 -29.94 31.42 42.38
C ASP A 5 -28.89 30.58 43.14
N LYS A 6 -28.01 29.87 42.41
CA LYS A 6 -26.68 29.56 42.92
C LYS A 6 -25.63 29.44 41.81
N ASP A 7 -24.64 30.30 41.97
CA ASP A 7 -23.42 30.54 41.22
C ASP A 7 -22.51 29.35 40.89
N LYS A 8 -21.73 29.59 39.83
CA LYS A 8 -20.31 29.25 39.62
C LYS A 8 -19.87 27.78 39.58
N SER A 9 -19.41 27.37 38.41
CA SER A 9 -17.98 27.01 38.29
C SER A 9 -17.46 27.28 36.87
N ASP A 10 -16.37 28.04 36.83
CA ASP A 10 -15.48 28.23 35.70
C ASP A 10 -14.98 26.89 35.15
N GLY A 11 -14.95 26.79 33.82
CA GLY A 11 -14.43 25.62 33.12
C GLY A 11 -13.98 25.98 31.71
N THR A 12 -13.02 26.90 31.60
CA THR A 12 -12.30 27.25 30.38
C THR A 12 -11.73 26.01 29.69
N PRO A 13 -12.08 25.68 28.44
CA PRO A 13 -11.29 24.74 27.64
C PRO A 13 -10.14 25.49 26.99
N SER A 14 -8.93 25.16 27.44
CA SER A 14 -7.62 25.53 26.89
C SER A 14 -7.50 25.27 25.37
N PRO A 15 -6.59 25.94 24.65
CA PRO A 15 -6.69 26.16 23.21
C PRO A 15 -6.39 24.91 22.37
N ALA A 16 -6.97 24.93 21.17
CA ALA A 16 -6.81 23.93 20.12
C ALA A 16 -5.33 23.58 19.88
N SER A 17 -4.96 22.35 20.22
CA SER A 17 -3.68 21.75 19.86
C SER A 17 -3.67 21.47 18.35
N ASN A 18 -2.98 22.32 17.59
CA ASN A 18 -2.64 22.11 16.19
C ASN A 18 -1.57 21.01 16.07
N ASN A 19 -1.97 19.75 16.23
CA ASN A 19 -1.14 18.61 15.87
C ASN A 19 -1.56 18.11 14.47
N PRO A 20 -0.65 18.05 13.48
CA PRO A 20 -0.97 17.42 12.21
C PRO A 20 -1.22 15.92 12.47
N LYS A 21 -2.49 15.53 12.46
CA LYS A 21 -2.90 14.11 12.47
C LYS A 21 -2.18 13.42 11.33
N ARG A 22 -1.12 12.68 11.67
CA ARG A 22 -0.58 11.63 10.80
C ARG A 22 -1.74 10.68 10.54
N GLN A 23 -2.33 10.79 9.36
CA GLN A 23 -3.31 9.83 8.88
C GLN A 23 -2.57 8.50 8.71
N SER A 24 -2.52 7.70 9.78
CA SER A 24 -2.17 6.30 9.63
C SER A 24 -3.26 5.72 8.73
N LEU A 25 -2.84 5.23 7.56
CA LEU A 25 -3.66 4.37 6.72
C LEU A 25 -3.84 3.06 7.49
N LEU A 26 -4.70 3.07 8.51
CA LEU A 26 -5.26 1.87 9.09
C LEU A 26 -6.08 1.23 7.98
N LEU A 27 -5.43 0.38 7.19
CA LEU A 27 -6.14 -0.53 6.31
C LEU A 27 -7.10 -1.33 7.19
N PRO A 28 -8.43 -1.23 6.99
CA PRO A 28 -9.38 -1.94 7.83
C PRO A 28 -9.07 -3.44 7.74
N SER A 29 -8.79 -4.03 8.90
CA SER A 29 -8.38 -5.43 9.12
C SER A 29 -9.44 -6.48 8.72
N SER A 30 -10.43 -6.11 7.91
CA SER A 30 -11.54 -6.96 7.46
C SER A 30 -11.79 -6.79 5.95
N ARG A 31 -10.75 -6.98 5.14
CA ARG A 31 -10.90 -7.20 3.69
C ARG A 31 -10.12 -8.45 3.30
N ARG A 32 -10.58 -9.61 3.75
CA ARG A 32 -10.27 -10.87 3.06
C ARG A 32 -11.05 -10.84 1.74
N ALA A 33 -10.47 -10.19 0.73
CA ALA A 33 -11.00 -10.23 -0.62
C ALA A 33 -10.65 -11.60 -1.22
N THR A 34 -11.63 -12.49 -1.26
CA THR A 34 -11.51 -13.72 -2.03
C THR A 34 -11.53 -13.33 -3.51
N MET A 35 -10.35 -13.20 -4.13
CA MET A 35 -10.29 -13.17 -5.59
C MET A 35 -10.62 -14.58 -6.07
N LEU A 36 -11.82 -14.76 -6.62
CA LEU A 36 -12.13 -15.93 -7.44
C LEU A 36 -11.23 -15.83 -8.67
N LEU A 37 -10.12 -16.57 -8.65
CA LEU A 37 -9.22 -16.65 -9.79
C LEU A 37 -9.94 -17.40 -10.91
N ARG A 38 -10.60 -16.64 -11.80
CA ARG A 38 -11.11 -17.21 -13.04
C ARG A 38 -9.94 -17.34 -14.00
N THR A 39 -9.83 -18.47 -14.70
CA THR A 39 -8.86 -18.70 -15.78
C THR A 39 -9.24 -17.93 -17.05
N ILE A 40 -9.61 -16.66 -16.90
CA ILE A 40 -9.94 -15.78 -18.00
C ILE A 40 -8.64 -15.06 -18.37
N ASP A 41 -8.31 -15.08 -19.66
CA ASP A 41 -7.22 -14.28 -20.16
C ASP A 41 -7.55 -12.79 -19.99
N HIS A 42 -6.74 -12.09 -19.19
CA HIS A 42 -6.84 -10.65 -18.94
C HIS A 42 -5.79 -9.84 -19.71
N SER A 43 -5.18 -10.43 -20.74
CA SER A 43 -4.24 -9.74 -21.63
C SER A 43 -4.91 -8.64 -22.45
N GLN A 44 -6.21 -8.77 -22.71
CA GLN A 44 -7.01 -7.84 -23.51
C GLN A 44 -8.24 -7.36 -22.75
N PRO A 45 -8.70 -6.12 -22.98
CA PRO A 45 -9.94 -5.64 -22.39
C PRO A 45 -11.13 -6.48 -22.87
N PRO A 46 -12.13 -6.75 -22.01
CA PRO A 46 -13.31 -7.47 -22.43
C PRO A 46 -14.06 -6.66 -23.49
N VAL A 47 -14.38 -7.29 -24.61
CA VAL A 47 -15.26 -6.73 -25.64
C VAL A 47 -16.70 -6.85 -25.16
N ASP A 48 -17.47 -5.77 -25.29
CA ASP A 48 -18.90 -5.78 -24.97
C ASP A 48 -19.61 -6.77 -25.90
N ASP A 49 -20.28 -7.75 -25.31
CA ASP A 49 -21.07 -8.73 -26.03
C ASP A 49 -22.55 -8.32 -25.95
N PRO A 50 -23.20 -8.02 -27.09
CA PRO A 50 -24.59 -7.56 -27.12
C PRO A 50 -25.59 -8.64 -26.66
N ALA A 51 -25.18 -9.91 -26.58
CA ALA A 51 -26.01 -10.98 -26.02
C ALA A 51 -26.04 -10.97 -24.48
N ASN A 52 -25.10 -10.27 -23.83
CA ASN A 52 -25.06 -10.15 -22.37
C ASN A 52 -25.88 -8.96 -21.87
N PRO A 53 -26.45 -9.05 -20.66
CA PRO A 53 -27.03 -7.89 -19.99
C PRO A 53 -26.00 -6.75 -19.87
N PRO A 54 -26.40 -5.47 -20.06
CA PRO A 54 -25.50 -4.32 -19.95
C PRO A 54 -24.73 -4.28 -18.63
N GLU A 55 -25.36 -4.65 -17.53
CA GLU A 55 -24.77 -4.68 -16.19
C GLU A 55 -23.59 -5.66 -16.13
N LEU A 56 -23.69 -6.78 -16.84
CA LEU A 56 -22.66 -7.80 -16.87
C LEU A 56 -21.44 -7.33 -17.65
N ASN A 57 -21.64 -6.64 -18.78
CA ASN A 57 -20.56 -6.01 -19.54
C ASN A 57 -19.84 -4.92 -18.71
N VAL A 58 -20.59 -4.11 -17.97
CA VAL A 58 -20.02 -3.13 -17.02
C VAL A 58 -19.22 -3.83 -15.91
N GLN A 59 -19.76 -4.89 -15.29
CA GLN A 59 -19.06 -5.63 -14.25
C GLN A 59 -17.74 -6.23 -14.76
N ARG A 60 -17.74 -6.81 -15.96
CA ARG A 60 -16.52 -7.38 -16.58
C ARG A 60 -15.45 -6.31 -16.82
N ARG A 61 -15.85 -5.13 -17.31
CA ARG A 61 -14.91 -3.98 -17.47
C ARG A 61 -14.30 -3.56 -16.14
N GLN A 62 -15.11 -3.43 -15.10
CA GLN A 62 -14.61 -3.06 -13.77
C GLN A 62 -13.69 -4.14 -13.18
N GLU A 63 -14.00 -5.43 -13.38
CA GLU A 63 -13.14 -6.53 -12.95
C GLU A 63 -11.78 -6.47 -13.65
N TYR A 64 -11.79 -6.28 -14.98
CA TYR A 64 -10.57 -6.10 -15.78
C TYR A 64 -9.70 -4.95 -15.25
N GLU A 65 -10.28 -3.78 -14.99
CA GLU A 65 -9.54 -2.63 -14.45
C GLU A 65 -8.92 -2.92 -13.08
N ARG A 66 -9.64 -3.63 -12.21
CA ARG A 66 -9.13 -4.02 -10.88
C ARG A 66 -7.95 -4.99 -11.01
N VAL A 67 -8.04 -5.97 -11.89
CA VAL A 67 -6.95 -6.93 -12.16
C VAL A 67 -5.74 -6.21 -12.75
N GLN A 68 -5.93 -5.32 -13.72
CA GLN A 68 -4.85 -4.53 -14.30
C GLN A 68 -4.12 -3.66 -13.26
N LYS A 69 -4.87 -3.04 -12.33
CA LYS A 69 -4.29 -2.28 -11.23
C LYS A 69 -3.45 -3.16 -10.29
N LEU A 70 -3.94 -4.36 -9.99
CA LEU A 70 -3.21 -5.32 -9.17
C LEU A 70 -1.92 -5.77 -9.87
N ASN A 71 -1.99 -6.11 -11.16
CA ASN A 71 -0.83 -6.53 -11.94
C ASN A 71 0.28 -5.47 -11.93
N ARG A 72 -0.06 -4.20 -12.18
CA ARG A 72 0.91 -3.09 -12.11
C ARG A 72 1.55 -2.94 -10.73
N THR A 73 0.77 -3.17 -9.68
CA THR A 73 1.25 -3.11 -8.30
C THR A 73 2.24 -4.25 -8.04
N MET A 74 1.90 -5.46 -8.49
CA MET A 74 2.76 -6.63 -8.36
C MET A 74 4.06 -6.47 -9.16
N GLU A 75 4.00 -5.96 -10.39
CA GLU A 75 5.18 -5.64 -11.21
C GLU A 75 6.11 -4.66 -10.48
N THR A 76 5.55 -3.59 -9.90
CA THR A 76 6.33 -2.62 -9.13
C THR A 76 7.02 -3.27 -7.93
N VAL A 77 6.32 -4.15 -7.21
CA VAL A 77 6.87 -4.87 -6.06
C VAL A 77 8.00 -5.80 -6.50
N ILE A 78 7.82 -6.54 -7.60
CA ILE A 78 8.85 -7.42 -8.17
C ILE A 78 10.09 -6.61 -8.54
N GLN A 79 9.93 -5.51 -9.30
CA GLN A 79 11.04 -4.64 -9.69
C GLN A 79 11.80 -4.07 -8.48
N ASN A 80 11.09 -3.71 -7.41
CA ASN A 80 11.71 -3.24 -6.17
C ASN A 80 12.56 -4.34 -5.52
N PHE A 81 12.05 -5.57 -5.44
CA PHE A 81 12.81 -6.69 -4.90
C PHE A 81 14.03 -7.03 -5.74
N GLU A 82 13.92 -7.02 -7.07
CA GLU A 82 15.04 -7.24 -7.99
C GLU A 82 16.13 -6.16 -7.84
N SER A 83 15.72 -4.89 -7.70
CA SER A 83 16.62 -3.76 -7.46
C SER A 83 17.37 -3.92 -6.14
N ILE A 84 16.66 -4.27 -5.06
CA ILE A 84 17.26 -4.50 -3.73
C ILE A 84 18.21 -5.71 -3.77
N ALA A 85 17.81 -6.82 -4.39
CA ALA A 85 18.65 -8.00 -4.53
C ALA A 85 19.94 -7.69 -5.28
N THR A 86 19.85 -6.88 -6.35
CA THR A 86 21.02 -6.43 -7.11
C THR A 86 21.94 -5.56 -6.26
N ARG A 87 21.40 -4.62 -5.49
CA ARG A 87 22.19 -3.77 -4.57
C ARG A 87 22.91 -4.60 -3.51
N ILE A 88 22.19 -5.52 -2.85
CA ILE A 88 22.79 -6.42 -1.85
C ILE A 88 23.93 -7.21 -2.47
N LYS A 89 23.72 -7.76 -3.67
CA LYS A 89 24.76 -8.49 -4.41
C LYS A 89 26.00 -7.62 -4.62
N VAL A 90 25.83 -6.40 -5.13
CA VAL A 90 26.94 -5.46 -5.37
C VAL A 90 27.67 -5.08 -4.08
N ASP A 91 26.93 -4.76 -3.02
CA ASP A 91 27.50 -4.32 -1.74
C ASP A 91 28.26 -5.45 -1.03
N CYS A 92 27.77 -6.69 -1.11
CA CYS A 92 28.46 -7.86 -0.56
C CYS A 92 29.77 -8.15 -1.32
N PHE A 93 29.77 -8.17 -2.65
CA PHE A 93 31.00 -8.41 -3.44
C PHE A 93 32.00 -7.25 -3.43
N SER A 94 31.56 -6.04 -3.06
CA SER A 94 32.46 -4.89 -2.90
C SER A 94 33.21 -4.94 -1.58
N LYS A 95 32.60 -5.46 -0.50
CA LYS A 95 33.26 -5.59 0.81
C LYS A 95 34.38 -6.64 0.80
N ASP A 96 34.18 -7.75 0.10
CA ASP A 96 35.18 -8.84 0.05
C ASP A 96 36.48 -8.43 -0.68
N ARG A 97 36.45 -7.42 -1.55
CA ARG A 97 37.64 -6.95 -2.27
C ARG A 97 38.53 -5.97 -1.49
N TYR A 98 38.03 -5.36 -0.41
CA TYR A 98 38.82 -4.39 0.38
C TYR A 98 39.42 -4.98 1.67
N GLN A 99 39.12 -6.24 1.99
CA GLN A 99 39.69 -6.92 3.17
C GLN A 99 40.88 -7.85 2.84
N GLY A 100 41.16 -8.11 1.55
CA GLY A 100 42.29 -8.97 1.14
C GLY A 100 43.67 -8.30 1.10
N GLU A 101 43.79 -7.00 1.33
CA GLU A 101 45.04 -6.25 1.07
C GLU A 101 45.75 -5.72 2.32
N LYS A 102 45.26 -6.00 3.53
CA LYS A 102 45.88 -5.52 4.79
C LYS A 102 46.67 -6.55 5.58
N ASP A 103 46.69 -7.81 5.15
CA ASP A 103 47.35 -8.91 5.90
C ASP A 103 48.62 -9.45 5.20
N SER A 104 49.34 -8.64 4.44
CA SER A 104 50.70 -8.98 4.00
C SER A 104 51.73 -8.38 4.95
N PRO A 105 52.33 -9.16 5.87
CA PRO A 105 53.51 -8.70 6.60
C PRO A 105 54.66 -8.57 5.61
N LEU A 106 55.26 -7.37 5.59
CA LEU A 106 56.53 -7.10 4.91
C LEU A 106 57.59 -8.05 5.49
N LEU A 107 58.06 -8.98 4.66
CA LEU A 107 59.34 -9.69 4.85
C LEU A 107 60.45 -8.89 4.18
#